data_AF-J9ZXE4-F1
#
_entry.id   AF-J9ZXE4-F1
#
_cell.length_a   1.000
_cell.length_b   1.000
_cell.length_c   1.000
_cell.angle_alpha   90.00
_cell.angle_beta   90.00
_cell.angle_gamma   90.00
#
_symmetry.space_group_name_H-M   'P 1'
#
loop_
_entity.id
_entity.type
_entity.pdbx_description
1 polymer ?
#
loop_
_entity_poly.entity_id
_entity_poly.type
_entity_poly.pdbx_seq_one_letter_code
_entity_poly.pdbx_strand_id
1 'polypeptide(L)'
;MDELISSLFAHTRYLLTLKGRPPFNLAGLETYERLNHLVQLSLKWLSHRLEPRLVKFYQGLKVALAPFAQTYAELQLGAVWLRDLADILAPCETFGRSAKQVAEHLSGYLDVLYQQRELPPLLHEFSGHLDTVSQSYWPGLFHCYEVEGLARTNNDLESHFRDLQHGLYTEFV
;
A
#
# COMPACT_ATOMS: atom_id res chain seq x y z
N MET A 1 19.26 22.99 21.19
CA MET A 1 18.77 23.45 19.87
C MET A 1 19.54 22.82 18.73
N ASP A 2 20.87 22.80 18.78
CA ASP A 2 21.68 22.18 17.71
C ASP A 2 21.43 20.68 17.56
N GLU A 3 21.33 19.93 18.67
CA GLU A 3 21.00 18.49 18.63
C GLU A 3 19.65 18.19 17.97
N LEU A 4 18.64 19.04 18.23
CA LEU A 4 17.31 18.90 17.62
C LEU A 4 17.36 19.12 16.11
N ILE A 5 18.09 20.15 15.66
CA ILE A 5 18.26 20.45 14.23
C ILE A 5 19.06 19.32 13.54
N SER A 6 20.11 18.82 14.17
CA SER A 6 20.86 17.67 13.66
C SER A 6 20.01 16.41 13.57
N SER A 7 19.15 16.16 14.58
CA SER A 7 18.20 15.05 14.59
C SER A 7 17.19 15.16 13.45
N LEU A 8 16.63 16.36 13.21
CA LEU A 8 15.75 16.62 12.06
C LEU A 8 16.42 16.25 10.73
N PHE A 9 17.64 16.74 10.49
CA PHE A 9 18.36 16.43 9.25
C PHE A 9 18.72 14.94 9.12
N ALA A 10 19.08 14.28 10.21
CA ALA A 10 19.31 12.84 10.21
C ALA A 10 18.03 12.06 9.89
N HIS A 11 16.91 12.47 10.47
CA HIS A 11 15.61 11.84 10.22
C HIS A 11 15.16 12.05 8.77
N THR A 12 15.27 13.26 8.22
CA THR A 12 14.98 13.53 6.79
C THR A 12 15.80 12.64 5.87
N ARG A 13 17.11 12.51 6.11
CA ARG A 13 17.97 11.62 5.30
C ARG A 13 17.52 10.16 5.40
N TYR A 14 17.16 9.70 6.60
CA TYR A 14 16.63 8.35 6.79
C TYR A 14 15.33 8.12 6.00
N LEU A 15 14.39 9.08 6.03
CA LEU A 15 13.13 8.96 5.29
C LEU A 15 13.33 8.79 3.77
N LEU A 16 14.37 9.42 3.21
CA LEU A 16 14.72 9.28 1.80
C LEU A 16 15.30 7.90 1.44
N THR A 17 15.57 7.04 2.43
CA THR A 17 16.10 5.69 2.23
C THR A 17 15.05 4.59 2.42
N LEU A 18 13.79 4.96 2.71
CA LEU A 18 12.72 4.00 2.91
C LEU A 18 12.54 3.13 1.65
N LYS A 19 12.36 1.82 1.88
CA LYS A 19 12.11 0.83 0.83
C LYS A 19 10.73 0.23 1.03
N GLY A 20 10.03 0.01 -0.08
CA GLY A 20 8.74 -0.66 -0.05
C GLY A 20 8.87 -2.08 0.46
N ARG A 21 7.79 -2.61 1.02
CA ARG A 21 7.71 -4.01 1.47
C ARG A 21 6.38 -4.63 1.05
N PRO A 22 6.34 -5.93 0.73
CA PRO A 22 5.09 -6.62 0.46
C PRO A 22 4.16 -6.67 1.69
N PRO A 23 2.83 -6.84 1.49
CA PRO A 23 2.14 -6.72 0.20
C PRO A 23 1.93 -5.25 -0.22
N PHE A 24 1.72 -4.31 0.71
CA PHE A 24 1.36 -2.92 0.38
C PHE A 24 2.06 -1.84 1.23
N ASN A 25 3.33 -2.03 1.60
CA ASN A 25 4.10 -0.93 2.18
C ASN A 25 4.68 -0.05 1.06
N LEU A 26 3.91 0.97 0.69
CA LEU A 26 4.20 1.91 -0.40
C LEU A 26 5.14 3.02 0.08
N ALA A 27 6.45 2.76 0.06
CA ALA A 27 7.46 3.67 0.62
C ALA A 27 7.41 5.10 0.08
N GLY A 28 6.95 5.31 -1.18
CA GLY A 28 6.76 6.66 -1.72
C GLY A 28 5.69 7.46 -0.96
N LEU A 29 4.57 6.83 -0.63
CA LEU A 29 3.50 7.44 0.17
C LEU A 29 3.97 7.72 1.59
N GLU A 30 4.63 6.74 2.21
CA GLU A 30 5.18 6.88 3.57
C GLU A 30 6.23 8.00 3.64
N THR A 31 7.12 8.06 2.63
CA THR A 31 8.16 9.11 2.54
C THR A 31 7.52 10.48 2.44
N TYR A 32 6.56 10.67 1.52
CA TYR A 32 5.88 11.95 1.37
C TYR A 32 5.14 12.36 2.64
N GLU A 33 4.35 11.46 3.22
CA GLU A 33 3.56 11.72 4.44
C GLU A 33 4.46 12.14 5.60
N ARG A 34 5.53 11.39 5.87
CA ARG A 34 6.45 11.67 6.97
C ARG A 34 7.25 12.95 6.74
N LEU A 35 7.67 13.24 5.51
CA LEU A 35 8.31 14.51 5.18
C LEU A 35 7.35 15.70 5.31
N ASN A 36 6.09 15.55 4.89
CA ASN A 36 5.07 16.57 5.07
C ASN A 36 4.80 16.83 6.57
N HIS A 37 4.79 15.78 7.41
CA HIS A 37 4.74 15.95 8.87
C HIS A 37 5.93 16.78 9.38
N LEU A 38 7.15 16.55 8.90
CA LEU A 38 8.30 17.39 9.27
C LEU A 38 8.12 18.86 8.86
N VAL A 39 7.48 19.14 7.73
CA VAL A 39 7.12 20.52 7.33
C VAL A 39 6.17 21.14 8.37
N GLN A 40 5.11 20.43 8.76
CA GLN A 40 4.13 20.92 9.74
C GLN A 40 4.76 21.12 11.13
N LEU A 41 5.60 20.18 11.57
CA LEU A 41 6.33 20.28 12.83
C LEU A 41 7.29 21.47 12.84
N SER A 42 8.02 21.67 11.73
CA SER A 42 8.95 22.81 11.59
C SER A 42 8.20 24.15 11.64
N LEU A 43 7.04 24.23 10.97
CA LEU A 43 6.19 25.43 11.02
C LEU A 43 5.69 25.71 12.44
N LYS A 44 5.25 24.67 13.16
CA LYS A 44 4.82 24.78 14.57
C LYS A 44 5.96 25.27 15.47
N TRP A 45 7.20 24.84 15.25
CA TRP A 45 8.33 25.33 16.05
C TRP A 45 8.70 26.78 15.71
N LEU A 46 8.62 27.15 14.43
CA LEU A 46 8.88 28.52 13.98
C LEU A 46 7.88 29.53 14.54
N SER A 47 6.64 29.12 14.88
CA SER A 47 5.67 30.00 15.54
C SER A 47 6.03 30.34 16.99
N HIS A 48 6.87 29.52 17.64
CA HIS A 48 7.34 29.75 19.00
C HIS A 48 8.71 30.44 19.04
N ARG A 49 9.60 30.12 18.09
CA ARG A 49 10.94 30.70 18.03
C ARG A 49 11.44 30.76 16.59
N LEU A 50 11.84 31.96 16.17
CA LEU A 50 12.49 32.15 14.88
C LEU A 50 13.94 31.60 14.95
N GLU A 51 14.23 30.61 14.12
CA GLU A 51 15.57 30.05 13.96
C GLU A 51 15.93 29.94 12.47
N PRO A 52 16.95 30.68 11.96
CA PRO A 52 17.22 30.78 10.53
C PRO A 52 17.47 29.45 9.82
N ARG A 53 18.11 28.48 10.50
CA ARG A 53 18.34 27.14 9.95
C ARG A 53 17.04 26.37 9.74
N LEU A 54 16.12 26.49 10.70
CA LEU A 54 14.80 25.85 10.62
C LEU A 54 13.91 26.52 9.56
N VAL A 55 14.03 27.84 9.37
CA VAL A 55 13.35 28.55 8.26
C VAL A 55 13.81 27.99 6.91
N LYS A 56 15.13 27.87 6.69
CA LYS A 56 15.69 27.30 5.46
C LYS A 56 15.25 25.85 5.25
N PHE A 57 15.26 25.04 6.30
CA PHE A 57 14.78 23.66 6.26
C PHE A 57 13.30 23.57 5.86
N TYR A 58 12.43 24.31 6.55
CA TYR A 58 11.00 24.35 6.25
C TYR A 58 10.74 24.78 4.81
N GLN A 59 11.37 25.86 4.35
CA GLN A 59 11.20 26.36 2.98
C GLN A 59 11.69 25.35 1.95
N GLY A 60 12.89 24.78 2.14
CA GLY A 60 13.46 23.79 1.24
C GLY A 60 12.58 22.55 1.11
N LEU A 61 12.11 22.01 2.25
CA LEU A 61 11.27 20.82 2.24
C LEU A 61 9.87 21.10 1.66
N LYS A 62 9.27 22.26 1.98
CA LYS A 62 7.98 22.67 1.39
C LYS A 62 8.07 22.79 -0.13
N VAL A 63 9.13 23.43 -0.64
CA VAL A 63 9.37 23.55 -2.09
C VAL A 63 9.61 22.19 -2.73
N ALA A 64 10.39 21.32 -2.09
CA ALA A 64 10.68 19.99 -2.60
C ALA A 64 9.44 19.09 -2.68
N LEU A 65 8.51 19.20 -1.73
CA LEU A 65 7.29 18.38 -1.71
C LEU A 65 6.17 18.90 -2.62
N ALA A 66 6.12 20.21 -2.88
CA ALA A 66 5.01 20.83 -3.63
C ALA A 66 4.69 20.16 -4.98
N PRO A 67 5.68 19.76 -5.82
CA PRO A 67 5.39 19.09 -7.09
C PRO A 67 4.68 17.74 -6.95
N PHE A 68 4.82 17.08 -5.80
CA PHE A 68 4.28 15.73 -5.57
C PHE A 68 2.92 15.73 -4.87
N ALA A 69 2.40 16.88 -4.45
CA ALA A 69 1.19 16.96 -3.64
C ALA A 69 -0.03 16.32 -4.33
N GLN A 70 -0.21 16.59 -5.61
CA GLN A 70 -1.30 16.03 -6.40
C GLN A 70 -1.14 14.50 -6.57
N THR A 71 0.05 14.07 -7.01
CA THR A 71 0.35 12.64 -7.19
C THR A 71 0.22 11.86 -5.88
N TYR A 72 0.63 12.43 -4.75
CA TYR A 72 0.43 11.83 -3.43
C TYR A 72 -1.06 11.65 -3.11
N ALA A 73 -1.89 12.66 -3.35
CA ALA A 73 -3.33 12.57 -3.10
C ALA A 73 -3.98 11.47 -3.96
N GLU A 74 -3.61 11.39 -5.24
CA GLU A 74 -4.09 10.33 -6.14
C GLU A 74 -3.64 8.93 -5.69
N LEU A 75 -2.35 8.77 -5.37
CA LEU A 75 -1.81 7.49 -4.90
C LEU A 75 -2.37 7.06 -3.54
N GLN A 76 -2.71 8.00 -2.66
CA GLN A 76 -3.36 7.68 -1.38
C GLN A 76 -4.73 7.04 -1.59
N LEU A 77 -5.53 7.54 -2.53
CA LEU A 77 -6.81 6.94 -2.89
C LEU A 77 -6.62 5.53 -3.45
N GLY A 78 -5.66 5.33 -4.37
CA GLY A 78 -5.35 4.01 -4.91
C GLY A 78 -4.85 3.03 -3.83
N ALA A 79 -4.10 3.52 -2.84
CA ALA A 79 -3.66 2.72 -1.70
C ALA A 79 -4.81 2.33 -0.76
N VAL A 80 -5.85 3.16 -0.63
CA VAL A 80 -7.10 2.76 0.05
C VAL A 80 -7.75 1.62 -0.71
N TRP A 81 -7.89 1.73 -2.03
CA TRP A 81 -8.49 0.67 -2.84
C TRP A 81 -7.76 -0.66 -2.70
N LEU A 82 -6.43 -0.65 -2.76
CA LEU A 82 -5.62 -1.86 -2.57
C LEU A 82 -5.82 -2.50 -1.20
N ARG A 83 -5.91 -1.70 -0.13
CA ARG A 83 -6.16 -2.23 1.22
C ARG A 83 -7.55 -2.82 1.35
N ASP A 84 -8.57 -2.13 0.86
CA ASP A 84 -9.95 -2.62 0.91
C ASP A 84 -10.10 -3.94 0.14
N LEU A 85 -9.51 -4.03 -1.06
CA LEU A 85 -9.48 -5.26 -1.85
C LEU A 85 -8.76 -6.39 -1.10
N ALA A 86 -7.63 -6.09 -0.45
CA ALA A 86 -6.89 -7.05 0.35
C ALA A 86 -7.70 -7.55 1.54
N ASP A 87 -8.45 -6.67 2.20
CA ASP A 87 -9.29 -7.01 3.36
C ASP A 87 -10.53 -7.82 2.94
N ILE A 88 -11.11 -7.52 1.77
CA ILE A 88 -12.19 -8.31 1.16
C ILE A 88 -11.68 -9.72 0.86
N LEU A 89 -10.49 -9.82 0.26
CA LEU A 89 -9.83 -11.06 -0.11
C LEU A 89 -9.06 -11.73 1.02
N ALA A 90 -9.07 -11.16 2.23
CA ALA A 90 -8.41 -11.76 3.38
C ALA A 90 -9.21 -13.00 3.82
N PRO A 91 -8.57 -14.18 3.92
CA PRO A 91 -9.20 -15.37 4.49
C PRO A 91 -9.57 -15.11 5.96
N CYS A 92 -10.82 -15.36 6.35
CA CYS A 92 -11.26 -15.17 7.74
C CYS A 92 -11.02 -16.44 8.57
N GLU A 93 -10.23 -16.33 9.64
CA GLU A 93 -9.82 -17.49 10.46
C GLU A 93 -10.91 -18.03 11.41
N THR A 94 -11.93 -17.22 11.71
CA THR A 94 -12.93 -17.53 12.77
C THR A 94 -14.32 -17.80 12.23
N PHE A 95 -14.66 -17.29 11.05
CA PHE A 95 -15.91 -17.55 10.35
C PHE A 95 -15.61 -17.74 8.86
N GLY A 96 -15.73 -18.97 8.38
CA GLY A 96 -15.48 -19.32 6.98
C GLY A 96 -16.45 -18.61 6.06
N ARG A 97 -16.04 -17.44 5.53
CA ARG A 97 -16.77 -16.79 4.44
C ARG A 97 -16.76 -17.74 3.26
N SER A 98 -17.92 -18.05 2.70
CA SER A 98 -17.99 -18.87 1.50
C SER A 98 -17.45 -18.10 0.29
N ALA A 99 -16.97 -18.83 -0.72
CA ALA A 99 -16.56 -18.26 -2.01
C ALA A 99 -17.61 -17.28 -2.57
N LYS A 100 -18.89 -17.64 -2.47
CA LYS A 100 -20.01 -16.81 -2.91
C LYS A 100 -20.07 -15.47 -2.17
N GLN A 101 -19.93 -15.47 -0.84
CA GLN A 101 -19.97 -14.24 -0.05
C GLN A 101 -18.81 -13.30 -0.38
N VAL A 102 -17.61 -13.86 -0.60
CA VAL A 102 -16.44 -13.07 -0.97
C VAL A 102 -16.60 -12.52 -2.39
N ALA A 103 -17.10 -13.32 -3.33
CA ALA A 103 -17.36 -12.90 -4.70
C ALA A 103 -18.41 -11.78 -4.77
N GLU A 104 -19.51 -11.90 -4.04
CA GLU A 104 -20.55 -10.86 -3.97
C GLU A 104 -20.00 -9.57 -3.36
N HIS A 105 -19.21 -9.65 -2.28
CA HIS A 105 -18.62 -8.48 -1.65
C HIS A 105 -17.59 -7.79 -2.57
N LEU A 106 -16.71 -8.58 -3.20
CA LEU A 106 -15.73 -8.05 -4.14
C LEU A 106 -16.41 -7.41 -5.36
N SER A 107 -17.40 -8.08 -5.95
CA SER A 107 -18.16 -7.53 -7.09
C SER A 107 -18.80 -6.19 -6.73
N GLY A 108 -19.49 -6.12 -5.59
CA GLY A 108 -20.14 -4.89 -5.14
C GLY A 108 -19.14 -3.75 -4.91
N TYR A 109 -17.96 -4.06 -4.37
CA TYR A 109 -16.89 -3.08 -4.21
C TYR A 109 -16.38 -2.56 -5.55
N LEU A 110 -16.08 -3.46 -6.49
CA LEU A 110 -15.60 -3.11 -7.83
C LEU A 110 -16.65 -2.32 -8.62
N ASP A 111 -17.94 -2.67 -8.51
CA ASP A 111 -19.04 -1.92 -9.15
C ASP A 111 -19.08 -0.46 -8.68
N VAL A 112 -18.94 -0.22 -7.36
CA VAL A 112 -18.88 1.14 -6.80
C VAL A 112 -17.64 1.88 -7.29
N LEU A 113 -16.49 1.20 -7.36
CA LEU A 113 -15.24 1.77 -7.84
C LEU A 113 -15.36 2.20 -9.31
N TYR A 114 -15.87 1.34 -10.18
CA TYR A 114 -16.01 1.61 -11.62
C TYR A 114 -17.10 2.60 -11.98
N GLN A 115 -18.08 2.84 -11.10
CA GLN A 115 -19.09 3.88 -11.29
C GLN A 115 -18.57 5.31 -11.07
N GLN A 116 -17.34 5.48 -10.58
CA GLN A 116 -16.74 6.80 -10.37
C GLN A 116 -16.46 7.48 -11.72
N ARG A 117 -17.19 8.58 -11.98
CA ARG A 117 -17.20 9.26 -13.30
C ARG A 117 -16.01 10.19 -13.53
N GLU A 118 -15.38 10.67 -12.47
CA GLU A 118 -14.28 11.63 -12.55
C GLU A 118 -13.10 11.14 -11.72
N LEU A 119 -12.27 10.30 -12.35
CA LEU A 119 -11.01 9.85 -11.76
C LEU A 119 -9.84 10.68 -12.31
N PRO A 120 -8.91 11.10 -11.45
CA PRO A 120 -7.61 11.61 -11.89
C PRO A 120 -6.90 10.60 -12.81
N PRO A 121 -6.03 11.06 -13.74
CA PRO A 121 -5.43 10.20 -14.77
C PRO A 121 -4.77 8.93 -14.23
N LEU A 122 -4.01 9.03 -13.12
CA LEU A 122 -3.33 7.88 -12.53
C LEU A 122 -4.32 6.84 -11.98
N LEU A 123 -5.41 7.30 -11.36
CA LEU A 123 -6.44 6.40 -10.83
C LEU A 123 -7.30 5.81 -11.94
N HIS A 124 -7.49 6.53 -13.05
CA HIS A 124 -8.17 6.00 -14.22
C HIS A 124 -7.40 4.83 -14.84
N GLU A 125 -6.09 5.00 -15.04
CA GLU A 125 -5.21 3.92 -15.52
C GLU A 125 -5.21 2.73 -14.54
N PHE A 126 -5.06 3.01 -13.24
CA PHE A 126 -5.07 1.98 -12.21
C PHE A 126 -6.41 1.22 -12.15
N SER A 127 -7.54 1.91 -12.26
CA SER A 127 -8.87 1.31 -12.33
C SER A 127 -9.02 0.39 -13.54
N GLY A 128 -8.54 0.80 -14.72
CA GLY A 128 -8.60 -0.04 -15.92
C GLY A 128 -7.73 -1.29 -15.81
N HIS A 129 -6.54 -1.16 -15.19
CA HIS A 129 -5.69 -2.31 -14.89
C HIS A 129 -6.35 -3.26 -13.88
N LEU A 130 -6.95 -2.71 -12.83
CA LEU A 130 -7.68 -3.49 -11.82
C LEU A 130 -8.85 -4.26 -12.45
N ASP A 131 -9.60 -3.67 -13.38
CA ASP A 131 -10.67 -4.35 -14.12
C ASP A 131 -10.15 -5.52 -14.94
N THR A 132 -9.08 -5.28 -15.69
CA THR A 132 -8.43 -6.32 -16.50
C THR A 132 -7.95 -7.49 -15.65
N VAL A 133 -7.27 -7.21 -14.53
CA VAL A 133 -6.77 -8.24 -13.60
C VAL A 133 -7.93 -8.96 -12.92
N SER A 134 -8.94 -8.23 -12.44
CA SER A 134 -10.10 -8.82 -11.75
C SER A 134 -10.83 -9.81 -12.66
N GLN A 135 -11.11 -9.44 -13.91
CA GLN A 135 -11.74 -10.35 -14.89
C GLN A 135 -10.87 -11.58 -15.20
N SER A 136 -9.55 -11.40 -15.33
CA SER A 136 -8.63 -12.49 -15.66
C SER A 136 -8.55 -13.55 -14.57
N TYR A 137 -8.50 -13.13 -13.30
CA TYR A 137 -8.38 -14.04 -12.16
C TYR A 137 -9.72 -14.53 -11.62
N TRP A 138 -10.84 -13.87 -11.96
CA TRP A 138 -12.18 -14.17 -11.43
C TRP A 138 -12.55 -15.65 -11.39
N PRO A 139 -12.34 -16.46 -12.46
CA PRO A 139 -12.79 -17.85 -12.48
C PRO A 139 -12.12 -18.75 -11.43
N GLY A 140 -10.91 -18.39 -10.97
CA GLY A 140 -10.14 -19.18 -10.00
C GLY A 140 -9.93 -18.52 -8.65
N LEU A 141 -10.27 -17.23 -8.50
CA LEU A 141 -9.93 -16.42 -7.33
C LEU A 141 -10.54 -16.94 -6.02
N PHE A 142 -11.71 -17.56 -6.08
CA PHE A 142 -12.49 -17.90 -4.89
C PHE A 142 -12.37 -19.37 -4.45
N HIS A 143 -11.65 -20.22 -5.18
CA HIS A 143 -11.54 -21.65 -4.83
C HIS A 143 -10.89 -21.90 -3.47
N CYS A 144 -9.99 -21.01 -3.03
CA CYS A 144 -9.34 -21.12 -1.72
C CYS A 144 -10.31 -20.96 -0.53
N TYR A 145 -11.53 -20.46 -0.75
CA TYR A 145 -12.57 -20.35 0.29
C TYR A 145 -13.43 -21.61 0.41
N GLU A 146 -13.33 -22.56 -0.52
CA GLU A 146 -14.12 -23.79 -0.54
C GLU A 146 -13.34 -25.01 -0.04
N VAL A 147 -12.00 -24.89 0.07
CA VAL A 147 -11.11 -25.99 0.43
C VAL A 147 -10.48 -25.75 1.79
N GLU A 148 -10.86 -26.58 2.76
CA GLU A 148 -10.25 -26.58 4.10
C GLU A 148 -8.78 -27.02 3.99
N GLY A 149 -7.85 -26.19 4.49
CA GLY A 149 -6.41 -26.51 4.52
C GLY A 149 -5.57 -26.05 3.33
N LEU A 150 -6.16 -25.39 2.31
CA LEU A 150 -5.36 -24.79 1.23
C LEU A 150 -4.52 -23.61 1.78
N ALA A 151 -3.24 -23.54 1.40
CA ALA A 151 -2.34 -22.50 1.90
C ALA A 151 -2.79 -21.10 1.48
N ARG A 152 -2.67 -20.15 2.42
CA ARG A 152 -3.47 -18.92 2.50
C ARG A 152 -2.91 -17.74 1.70
N THR A 153 -1.70 -17.85 1.15
CA THR A 153 -1.03 -16.79 0.36
C THR A 153 -0.21 -17.40 -0.79
N ASN A 154 0.10 -16.60 -1.82
CA ASN A 154 0.97 -17.06 -2.91
C ASN A 154 2.36 -17.52 -2.40
N ASN A 155 2.89 -16.91 -1.34
CA ASN A 155 4.18 -17.29 -0.77
C ASN A 155 4.12 -18.62 0.00
N ASP A 156 3.03 -18.85 0.75
CA ASP A 156 2.82 -20.12 1.45
C ASP A 156 2.46 -21.23 0.46
N LEU A 157 1.71 -20.92 -0.59
CA LEU A 157 1.45 -21.84 -1.72
C LEU A 157 2.73 -22.16 -2.48
N GLU A 158 3.55 -21.17 -2.84
CA GLU A 158 4.86 -21.40 -3.48
C GLU A 158 5.80 -22.20 -2.58
N SER A 159 5.72 -22.03 -1.26
CA SER A 159 6.48 -22.84 -0.30
C SER A 159 5.91 -24.26 -0.24
N HIS A 160 4.59 -24.42 -0.17
CA HIS A 160 3.92 -25.72 -0.15
C HIS A 160 4.11 -26.50 -1.46
N PHE A 161 4.12 -25.82 -2.61
CA PHE A 161 4.46 -26.40 -3.91
C PHE A 161 5.94 -26.78 -3.99
N ARG A 162 6.86 -25.97 -3.45
CA ARG A 162 8.27 -26.33 -3.32
C ARG A 162 8.45 -27.56 -2.42
N ASP A 163 7.75 -27.63 -1.30
CA ASP A 163 7.82 -28.75 -0.36
C ASP A 163 7.24 -30.04 -0.97
N LEU A 164 6.11 -29.94 -1.69
CA LEU A 164 5.54 -31.07 -2.45
C LEU A 164 6.49 -31.56 -3.55
N GLN A 165 7.16 -30.65 -4.26
CA GLN A 165 8.18 -31.02 -5.24
C GLN A 165 9.36 -31.74 -4.57
N HIS A 166 9.83 -31.29 -3.40
CA HIS A 166 10.90 -31.96 -2.68
C HIS A 166 10.52 -33.36 -2.16
N GLY A 167 9.27 -33.55 -1.72
CA GLY A 167 8.75 -34.86 -1.29
C GLY A 167 8.63 -35.88 -2.44
N LEU A 168 8.21 -35.43 -3.62
CA LEU A 168 8.09 -36.30 -4.80
C LEU A 168 9.46 -36.76 -5.36
N TYR A 169 10.54 -36.01 -5.10
CA TYR A 169 11.91 -36.44 -5.44
C TYR A 169 12.50 -37.44 -4.44
N THR A 170 11.93 -37.59 -3.24
CA THR A 170 12.41 -38.55 -2.23
C THR A 170 11.69 -39.90 -2.27
N GLU A 171 10.58 -40.03 -3.01
CA GLU A 171 9.86 -41.30 -3.23
C GLU A 171 10.25 -42.04 -4.53
N PHE A 172 11.19 -41.50 -5.31
CA PHE A 172 11.67 -42.12 -6.57
C PHE A 172 13.20 -42.31 -6.64
N VAL A 173 13.89 -42.41 -5.50
CA VAL A 173 15.31 -42.85 -5.43
C VAL A 173 15.43 -44.09 -4.57
#